data_AF-A0A3C0GJ14-F1
#
_entry.id   AF-A0A3C0GJ14-F1
#
_cell.length_a   1.000
_cell.length_b   1.000
_cell.length_c   1.000
_cell.angle_alpha   90.00
_cell.angle_beta   90.00
_cell.angle_gamma   90.00
#
_symmetry.space_group_name_H-M   'P 1'
#
loop_
_entity.id
_entity.type
_entity.pdbx_description
1 polymer ?
#
loop_
_entity_poly.entity_id
_entity_poly.type
_entity_poly.pdbx_seq_one_letter_code
_entity_poly.pdbx_strand_id
1 'polypeptide(L)'
;VVRDLLNNPMALKEQPSIMELHGHWWKGKADLITIDNDGQYVIIDLKTTGSNPSDINIFRMRDFGYDSQCYLYKELFGMDFKFIFFGKKQKINESGNIYYDIEEITPSEDTIESGKMAVMNALANYNKFFGEGATHDVRKSYTKRVI
;
A
#
# COMPACT_ATOMS: atom_id res chain seq x y z
N VAL A 1 9.17 -5.44 18.51
CA VAL A 1 9.19 -5.39 17.03
C VAL A 1 8.41 -4.20 16.49
N VAL A 2 7.08 -4.25 16.32
CA VAL A 2 6.32 -3.10 15.75
C VAL A 2 6.58 -1.78 16.49
N ARG A 3 6.59 -1.81 17.83
CA ARG A 3 6.92 -0.63 18.65
C ARG A 3 8.32 -0.06 18.31
N ASP A 4 9.28 -0.92 18.03
CA ASP A 4 10.67 -0.51 17.79
C ASP A 4 10.81 0.11 16.39
N LEU A 5 10.12 -0.46 15.38
CA LEU A 5 10.02 0.13 14.04
C LEU A 5 9.44 1.55 14.09
N LEU A 6 8.34 1.73 14.83
CA LEU A 6 7.61 2.99 14.92
C LEU A 6 8.31 4.06 15.78
N ASN A 7 9.12 3.65 16.75
CA ASN A 7 9.83 4.54 17.67
C ASN A 7 11.31 4.70 17.33
N ASN A 8 11.78 4.16 16.21
CA ASN A 8 13.16 4.35 15.78
C ASN A 8 13.46 5.85 15.61
N PRO A 9 14.43 6.41 16.35
CA PRO A 9 14.72 7.84 16.31
C PRO A 9 15.25 8.33 14.95
N MET A 10 15.73 7.41 14.11
CA MET A 10 16.18 7.69 12.75
C MET A 10 15.07 7.60 11.71
N ALA A 11 13.84 7.23 12.11
CA ALA A 11 12.76 7.04 11.16
C ALA A 11 12.27 8.37 10.57
N LEU A 12 12.04 8.37 9.26
CA LEU A 12 11.52 9.51 8.52
C LEU A 12 10.02 9.31 8.29
N LYS A 13 9.21 10.34 8.58
CA LYS A 13 7.75 10.27 8.45
C LYS A 13 7.27 11.06 7.24
N GLU A 14 6.20 10.61 6.60
CA GLU A 14 5.49 11.37 5.57
C GLU A 14 6.40 11.79 4.39
N GLN A 15 7.29 10.90 3.96
CA GLN A 15 8.31 11.23 2.95
C GLN A 15 7.73 11.15 1.53
N PRO A 16 7.76 12.25 0.75
CA PRO A 16 7.28 12.24 -0.63
C PRO A 16 8.32 11.64 -1.58
N SER A 17 7.86 11.05 -2.68
CA SER A 17 8.68 10.72 -3.85
C SER A 17 7.90 10.97 -5.14
N ILE A 18 8.62 11.34 -6.19
CA ILE A 18 8.10 11.52 -7.55
C ILE A 18 9.07 10.84 -8.51
N MET A 19 8.55 10.01 -9.42
CA MET A 19 9.36 9.32 -10.43
C MET A 19 8.55 9.12 -11.69
N GLU A 20 9.20 9.15 -12.83
CA GLU A 20 8.62 8.66 -14.08
C GLU A 20 8.74 7.15 -14.15
N LEU A 21 7.61 6.45 -14.23
CA LEU A 21 7.55 4.99 -14.40
C LEU A 21 6.64 4.69 -15.59
N HIS A 22 7.12 3.84 -16.49
CA HIS A 22 6.36 3.40 -17.67
C HIS A 22 5.86 4.55 -18.55
N GLY A 23 6.62 5.65 -18.66
CA GLY A 23 6.25 6.83 -19.45
C GLY A 23 5.21 7.74 -18.78
N HIS A 24 4.95 7.55 -17.49
CA HIS A 24 4.01 8.36 -16.72
C HIS A 24 4.65 8.86 -15.42
N TRP A 25 4.35 10.09 -15.04
CA TRP A 25 4.77 10.64 -13.75
C TRP A 25 3.91 10.10 -12.61
N TRP A 26 4.56 9.49 -11.63
CA TRP A 26 3.95 9.00 -10.41
C TRP A 26 4.40 9.82 -9.21
N LYS A 27 3.54 9.86 -8.19
CA LYS A 27 3.86 10.43 -6.88
C LYS A 27 3.41 9.48 -5.78
N GLY A 28 4.17 9.42 -4.70
CA GLY A 28 3.84 8.68 -3.49
C GLY A 28 4.27 9.43 -2.25
N LYS A 29 3.77 9.01 -1.09
CA LYS A 29 4.16 9.54 0.21
C LYS A 29 4.18 8.39 1.20
N ALA A 30 5.37 7.95 1.59
CA ALA A 30 5.55 6.91 2.60
C ALA A 30 5.13 7.44 3.98
N ASP A 31 4.29 6.70 4.69
CA ASP A 31 3.91 7.05 6.08
C ASP A 31 5.16 7.07 6.97
N LEU A 32 6.01 6.05 6.83
CA LEU A 32 7.25 5.90 7.58
C LEU A 32 8.32 5.18 6.73
N ILE A 33 9.55 5.68 6.81
CA ILE A 33 10.77 4.98 6.34
C ILE A 33 11.65 4.77 7.58
N THR A 34 12.01 3.52 7.86
CA THR A 34 12.78 3.14 9.05
C THR A 34 13.80 2.06 8.70
N ILE A 35 14.56 1.61 9.71
CA ILE A 35 15.44 0.45 9.61
C ILE A 35 14.76 -0.71 10.34
N ASP A 36 14.66 -1.87 9.69
CA ASP A 36 14.11 -3.07 10.29
C ASP A 36 15.12 -3.81 11.17
N ASN A 37 14.70 -4.95 11.73
CA ASN A 37 15.54 -5.72 12.64
C ASN A 37 16.80 -6.30 11.96
N ASP A 38 16.83 -6.39 10.64
CA ASP A 38 17.95 -6.89 9.84
C ASP A 38 18.86 -5.75 9.34
N GLY A 39 18.59 -4.51 9.77
CA GLY A 39 19.38 -3.35 9.40
C GLY A 39 19.05 -2.80 8.01
N GLN A 40 17.95 -3.23 7.38
CA GLN A 40 17.57 -2.77 6.04
C GLN A 40 16.61 -1.58 6.11
N TYR A 41 16.74 -0.65 5.17
CA TYR A 41 15.76 0.41 5.01
C TYR A 41 14.45 -0.16 4.48
N VAL A 42 13.37 0.13 5.21
CA VAL A 42 12.04 -0.38 4.92
C VAL A 42 11.01 0.75 4.98
N ILE A 43 10.10 0.74 4.02
CA ILE A 43 8.90 1.55 4.00
C ILE A 43 7.84 0.82 4.82
N ILE A 44 7.24 1.52 5.78
CA ILE A 44 6.08 1.04 6.52
C ILE A 44 4.87 1.87 6.12
N ASP A 45 3.83 1.20 5.64
CA ASP A 45 2.52 1.79 5.41
C ASP A 45 1.53 1.31 6.49
N LEU A 46 0.87 2.26 7.15
CA LEU A 46 0.01 2.01 8.30
C LEU A 46 -1.44 1.92 7.85
N LYS A 47 -2.09 0.79 8.15
CA LYS A 47 -3.48 0.55 7.81
C LYS A 47 -4.32 0.27 9.06
N THR A 48 -5.58 0.67 9.03
CA THR A 48 -6.57 0.21 10.01
C THR A 48 -7.63 -0.64 9.33
N THR A 49 -8.07 -1.73 9.97
CA THR A 49 -9.07 -2.62 9.39
C THR A 49 -10.24 -2.88 10.35
N GLY A 50 -11.45 -2.97 9.79
CA GLY A 50 -12.64 -3.41 10.52
C GLY A 50 -12.73 -4.93 10.70
N SER A 51 -12.01 -5.70 9.88
CA SER A 51 -11.84 -7.15 10.03
C SER A 51 -10.66 -7.49 10.94
N ASN A 52 -10.38 -8.78 11.17
CA ASN A 52 -9.14 -9.15 11.86
C ASN A 52 -7.95 -8.88 10.91
N PRO A 53 -6.86 -8.25 11.38
CA PRO A 53 -5.63 -8.08 10.62
C PRO A 53 -5.08 -9.37 10.01
N SER A 54 -5.20 -10.49 10.72
CA SER A 54 -4.80 -11.83 10.26
C SER A 54 -5.57 -12.34 9.03
N ASP A 55 -6.72 -11.73 8.70
CA ASP A 55 -7.52 -12.12 7.55
C ASP A 55 -7.05 -11.43 6.25
N ILE A 56 -6.03 -10.57 6.33
CA ILE A 56 -5.46 -9.91 5.15
C ILE A 56 -4.60 -10.93 4.39
N ASN A 57 -5.09 -11.32 3.22
CA ASN A 57 -4.41 -12.23 2.29
C ASN A 57 -4.26 -11.56 0.91
N ILE A 58 -3.64 -12.26 -0.05
CA ILE A 58 -3.38 -11.73 -1.39
C ILE A 58 -4.65 -11.25 -2.11
N PHE A 59 -5.80 -11.91 -1.90
CA PHE A 59 -7.07 -11.49 -2.51
C PHE A 59 -7.53 -10.15 -1.94
N ARG A 60 -7.46 -9.97 -0.62
CA ARG A 60 -7.75 -8.68 0.00
C ARG A 60 -6.76 -7.60 -0.40
N MET A 61 -5.47 -7.93 -0.54
CA MET A 61 -4.48 -6.97 -1.03
C MET A 61 -4.88 -6.44 -2.42
N ARG A 62 -5.37 -7.31 -3.31
CA ARG A 62 -5.88 -6.93 -4.64
C ARG A 62 -7.16 -6.10 -4.56
N ASP A 63 -8.13 -6.52 -3.75
CA ASP A 63 -9.44 -5.83 -3.62
C ASP A 63 -9.28 -4.36 -3.21
N PHE A 64 -8.27 -4.06 -2.39
CA PHE A 64 -7.98 -2.71 -1.91
C PHE A 64 -6.82 -2.01 -2.67
N GLY A 65 -6.24 -2.65 -3.69
CA GLY A 65 -5.12 -2.11 -4.46
C GLY A 65 -3.81 -1.97 -3.67
N TYR A 66 -3.68 -2.68 -2.55
CA TYR A 66 -2.46 -2.71 -1.72
C TYR A 66 -1.29 -3.40 -2.43
N ASP A 67 -1.58 -4.34 -3.32
CA ASP A 67 -0.56 -4.96 -4.18
C ASP A 67 0.08 -3.93 -5.13
N SER A 68 -0.75 -3.11 -5.78
CA SER A 68 -0.32 -2.00 -6.64
C SER A 68 0.43 -0.94 -5.84
N GLN A 69 -0.04 -0.63 -4.63
CA GLN A 69 0.65 0.29 -3.71
C GLN A 69 2.06 -0.20 -3.37
N CYS A 70 2.21 -1.47 -2.97
CA CYS A 70 3.52 -2.05 -2.64
C CYS A 70 4.48 -1.96 -3.85
N TYR A 71 4.04 -2.41 -5.02
CA TYR A 71 4.86 -2.34 -6.24
C TYR A 71 5.33 -0.90 -6.51
N LEU A 72 4.40 0.06 -6.57
CA LEU A 72 4.75 1.46 -6.84
C LEU A 72 5.67 2.05 -5.77
N TYR A 73 5.49 1.73 -4.50
CA TYR A 73 6.32 2.29 -3.43
C TYR A 73 7.73 1.70 -3.47
N LYS A 74 7.89 0.40 -3.78
CA LYS A 74 9.22 -0.19 -3.98
C LYS A 74 9.96 0.49 -5.14
N GLU A 75 9.28 0.79 -6.25
CA GLU A 75 9.87 1.52 -7.38
C GLU A 75 10.21 2.98 -7.01
N LEU A 76 9.29 3.69 -6.36
CA LEU A 76 9.44 5.12 -6.04
C LEU A 76 10.56 5.42 -5.04
N PHE A 77 10.83 4.50 -4.11
CA PHE A 77 11.75 4.72 -3.00
C PHE A 77 12.97 3.79 -3.03
N GLY A 78 12.95 2.71 -3.82
CA GLY A 78 14.07 1.77 -3.94
C GLY A 78 14.37 0.99 -2.65
N MET A 79 13.35 0.70 -1.85
CA MET A 79 13.46 0.10 -0.52
C MET A 79 12.55 -1.11 -0.36
N ASP A 80 12.73 -1.86 0.73
CA ASP A 80 11.75 -2.87 1.14
C ASP A 80 10.46 -2.24 1.65
N PHE A 81 9.40 -3.05 1.71
CA PHE A 81 8.06 -2.57 2.00
C PHE A 81 7.33 -3.53 2.93
N LYS A 82 6.67 -2.99 3.96
CA LYS A 82 5.79 -3.73 4.85
C LYS A 82 4.53 -2.93 5.14
N PHE A 83 3.44 -3.66 5.37
CA PHE A 83 2.24 -3.11 5.97
C PHE A 83 2.22 -3.40 7.46
N ILE A 84 1.65 -2.48 8.24
CA ILE A 84 1.22 -2.76 9.61
C ILE A 84 -0.27 -2.46 9.72
N PHE A 85 -1.07 -3.51 9.95
CA PHE A 85 -2.51 -3.44 10.09
C PHE A 85 -2.92 -3.42 11.56
N PHE A 86 -3.66 -2.38 11.96
CA PHE A 86 -4.29 -2.28 13.28
C PHE A 86 -5.77 -2.65 13.18
N GLY A 87 -6.18 -3.65 13.96
CA GLY A 87 -7.59 -4.02 14.10
C GLY A 87 -8.37 -2.93 14.85
N LYS A 88 -9.56 -2.60 14.38
CA LYS A 88 -10.45 -1.62 15.05
C LYS A 88 -11.27 -2.23 16.20
N LYS A 89 -11.36 -3.56 16.27
CA LYS A 89 -12.16 -4.26 17.27
C LYS A 89 -11.36 -4.47 18.55
N GLN A 90 -11.87 -3.93 19.65
CA GLN A 90 -11.33 -4.19 20.97
C GLN A 90 -11.49 -5.67 21.35
N LYS A 91 -10.45 -6.23 21.95
CA LYS A 91 -10.44 -7.57 22.55
C LYS A 91 -10.02 -7.49 24.01
N ILE A 92 -10.34 -8.53 24.78
CA ILE A 92 -9.99 -8.66 26.19
C ILE A 92 -9.27 -9.99 26.36
N ASN A 93 -8.10 -9.98 27.00
CA ASN A 93 -7.35 -11.22 27.27
C ASN A 93 -7.83 -11.89 28.56
N GLU A 94 -7.29 -13.06 28.88
CA GLU A 94 -7.67 -13.83 30.09
C GLU A 94 -7.48 -13.06 31.40
N SER A 95 -6.52 -12.12 31.43
CA SER A 95 -6.26 -11.25 32.59
C SER A 95 -7.18 -10.02 32.66
N GLY A 96 -8.13 -9.87 31.75
CA GLY A 96 -9.03 -8.72 31.68
C GLY A 96 -8.46 -7.49 30.98
N ASN A 97 -7.26 -7.57 30.40
CA ASN A 97 -6.63 -6.43 29.72
C ASN A 97 -7.20 -6.23 28.32
N ILE A 98 -7.50 -4.98 28.01
CA ILE A 98 -7.95 -4.54 26.70
C ILE A 98 -6.76 -4.51 25.74
N TYR A 99 -6.95 -5.08 24.54
CA TYR A 99 -5.97 -5.01 23.45
C TYR A 99 -6.65 -4.93 22.08
N TYR A 100 -5.85 -4.64 21.05
CA TYR A 100 -6.22 -4.67 19.64
C TYR A 100 -5.22 -5.54 18.89
N ASP A 101 -5.67 -6.26 17.87
CA ASP A 101 -4.76 -7.04 17.04
C ASP A 101 -3.91 -6.11 16.17
N ILE A 102 -2.65 -6.50 15.98
CA ILE A 102 -1.71 -5.84 15.08
C ILE A 102 -1.04 -6.92 14.25
N GLU A 103 -1.04 -6.78 12.93
CA GLU A 103 -0.35 -7.69 12.01
C GLU A 103 0.67 -6.90 11.18
N GLU A 104 1.93 -7.36 11.20
CA GLU A 104 2.97 -6.91 10.27
C GLU A 104 2.97 -7.85 9.06
N ILE A 105 2.77 -7.33 7.86
CA ILE A 105 2.71 -8.12 6.63
C ILE A 105 3.79 -7.66 5.68
N THR A 106 4.69 -8.58 5.32
CA THR A 106 5.63 -8.42 4.21
C THR A 106 5.00 -8.98 2.94
N PRO A 107 4.78 -8.16 1.90
CA PRO A 107 4.23 -8.65 0.63
C PRO A 107 5.15 -9.67 -0.02
N SER A 108 4.59 -10.79 -0.48
CA SER A 108 5.33 -11.78 -1.25
C SER A 108 5.70 -11.27 -2.65
N GLU A 109 6.65 -11.92 -3.32
CA GLU A 109 6.95 -11.67 -4.74
C GLU A 109 5.71 -11.77 -5.63
N ASP A 110 4.87 -12.80 -5.43
CA ASP A 110 3.59 -12.95 -6.13
C ASP A 110 2.64 -11.75 -5.93
N THR A 111 2.66 -11.15 -4.73
CA THR A 111 1.85 -9.96 -4.44
C THR A 111 2.41 -8.75 -5.19
N ILE A 112 3.73 -8.59 -5.25
CA ILE A 112 4.39 -7.50 -5.97
C ILE A 112 4.15 -7.62 -7.47
N GLU A 113 4.32 -8.81 -8.05
CA GLU A 113 4.08 -9.05 -9.48
C GLU A 113 2.61 -8.85 -9.85
N SER A 114 1.67 -9.26 -8.98
CA SER A 114 0.24 -8.93 -9.11
C SER A 114 0.02 -7.42 -9.19
N GLY A 115 0.65 -6.65 -8.29
CA GLY A 115 0.56 -5.20 -8.28
C GLY A 115 1.10 -4.55 -9.54
N LYS A 116 2.24 -5.04 -10.04
CA LYS A 116 2.80 -4.59 -11.33
C LYS A 116 1.85 -4.84 -12.48
N MET A 117 1.27 -6.04 -12.59
CA MET A 117 0.29 -6.36 -13.62
C MET A 117 -0.95 -5.45 -13.55
N ALA A 118 -1.45 -5.19 -12.33
CA ALA A 118 -2.58 -4.28 -12.12
C ALA A 118 -2.25 -2.85 -12.58
N VAL A 119 -1.06 -2.35 -12.26
CA VAL A 119 -0.58 -1.03 -12.70
C VAL A 119 -0.46 -0.96 -14.23
N MET A 120 0.12 -1.98 -14.88
CA MET A 120 0.24 -2.00 -16.34
C MET A 120 -1.14 -2.02 -17.02
N ASN A 121 -2.09 -2.79 -16.49
CA ASN A 121 -3.46 -2.79 -16.99
C ASN A 121 -4.16 -1.43 -16.80
N ALA A 122 -3.93 -0.78 -15.65
CA ALA A 122 -4.46 0.55 -15.39
C ALA A 122 -3.89 1.60 -16.35
N LEU A 123 -2.57 1.55 -16.63
CA LEU A 123 -1.92 2.42 -17.61
C LEU A 123 -2.42 2.18 -19.03
N ALA A 124 -2.59 0.93 -19.44
CA ALA A 124 -3.16 0.59 -20.74
C ALA A 124 -4.57 1.16 -20.91
N ASN A 125 -5.39 1.11 -19.85
CA ASN A 125 -6.70 1.74 -19.87
C ASN A 125 -6.62 3.27 -19.84
N TYR A 126 -5.74 3.85 -19.01
CA TYR A 126 -5.50 5.30 -18.99
C TYR A 126 -5.17 5.81 -20.39
N ASN A 127 -4.23 5.17 -21.09
CA ASN A 127 -3.82 5.57 -22.43
C ASN A 127 -4.94 5.48 -23.47
N LYS A 128 -5.87 4.51 -23.36
CA LYS A 128 -7.03 4.43 -24.27
C LYS A 128 -7.95 5.65 -24.18
N PHE A 129 -8.09 6.24 -22.99
CA PHE A 129 -9.03 7.34 -22.71
C PHE A 129 -8.36 8.73 -22.64
N PHE A 130 -7.09 8.79 -22.23
CA PHE A 130 -6.40 10.03 -21.88
C PHE A 130 -5.01 10.17 -22.49
N GLY A 131 -4.47 9.11 -23.10
CA GLY A 131 -3.17 9.15 -23.75
C GLY A 131 -3.17 9.99 -25.03
N GLU A 132 -1.98 10.28 -25.54
CA GLU A 132 -1.85 10.88 -26.86
C GLU A 132 -2.45 9.94 -27.92
N GLY A 133 -3.34 10.46 -28.77
CA GLY A 133 -4.09 9.63 -29.72
C GLY A 133 -5.19 8.77 -29.09
N ALA A 134 -5.71 9.14 -27.91
CA ALA A 134 -6.82 8.45 -27.25
C ALA A 134 -7.97 8.10 -28.22
N THR A 135 -8.38 6.85 -28.19
CA THR A 135 -9.39 6.29 -29.10
C THR A 135 -10.78 6.26 -28.48
N HIS A 136 -10.88 6.47 -27.17
CA HIS A 136 -12.12 6.38 -26.41
C HIS A 136 -12.42 7.69 -25.69
N ASP A 137 -13.72 8.01 -25.58
CA ASP A 137 -14.20 9.22 -24.91
C ASP A 137 -14.89 8.86 -23.59
N VAL A 138 -14.24 9.19 -22.47
CA VAL A 138 -14.73 8.89 -21.12
C VAL A 138 -16.10 9.53 -20.83
N ARG A 139 -16.45 10.63 -21.52
CA ARG A 139 -17.72 11.34 -21.31
C ARG A 139 -18.93 10.48 -21.66
N LYS A 140 -18.77 9.49 -22.55
CA LYS A 140 -19.83 8.57 -22.95
C LYS A 140 -20.22 7.56 -21.86
N SER A 141 -19.35 7.37 -20.86
CA SER A 141 -19.55 6.41 -19.76
C SER A 141 -19.67 7.09 -18.40
N TYR A 142 -19.71 8.43 -18.37
CA TYR A 142 -19.78 9.19 -17.13
C TYR A 142 -21.19 9.16 -16.54
N THR A 143 -21.30 8.72 -15.29
CA THR A 143 -22.52 8.82 -14.49
C THR A 143 -22.19 9.52 -13.18
N LYS A 144 -23.11 10.38 -12.72
CA LYS A 144 -22.98 11.10 -11.43
C LYS A 144 -24.15 10.69 -10.54
N ARG A 145 -23.83 10.19 -9.35
CA ARG A 145 -24.81 9.92 -8.29
C ARG A 145 -24.33 10.53 -6.98
N VAL A 146 -25.28 10.86 -6.11
CA VAL A 146 -25.02 11.22 -4.70
C VAL A 146 -25.39 10.00 -3.87
N ILE A 147 -24.51 9.59 -2.96
CA ILE A 147 -24.69 8.48 -2.02
C ILE A 147 -24.96 9.09 -0.64
#